data_AF-A0A402DT54-F1
#
_entry.id   AF-A0A402DT54-F1
#
_cell.length_a   1.000
_cell.length_b   1.000
_cell.length_c   1.000
_cell.angle_alpha   90.00
_cell.angle_beta   90.00
_cell.angle_gamma   90.00
#
_symmetry.space_group_name_H-M   'P 1'
#
loop_
_entity.id
_entity.type
_entity.pdbx_description
1 polymer ?
#
loop_
_entity_poly.entity_id
_entity_poly.type
_entity_poly.pdbx_seq_one_letter_code
_entity_poly.pdbx_strand_id
1 'polypeptide(L)'
;MTRRDVVVHPDATVLAEAVAARLLTRLLDLQSHRNPLHVVLTGGTVGIASLAAIGRSPLRDAVDWSGVHLWWGDERFVPEGHADRNETQAREALLDALDALPADNVHPVPALSADVPTPDAAAAAYARSLAEFAPPGLLAPRFDVTLFGMGPDGHVASLFPGHDTVSVTGVAAVGVEDSPKPPPQRVSLTFDAIRASREVWVVAAGAEKARAVASALAGDPVEQTPAAGALGTERTLWLVDAAATQDAAPGAPATAPASGEGVDPVVGWASVDAWFERLAPQDVGLLDAARSAQDAGLPDIAVSALQGKLLHLLAQGVGARRVLELGTLGGYSTLWLVRALPADGRVVTLEISPEHARVATETFVRAGVDGQVDVLVGPATQTLAQLAADGVEPFDLVFVDADKQSLAAYVDAVAGLVRPGALVVVDNVVRGGAVVDAHHPDERVQGVRRFVESVAQDARWDATVLQTVGSKGYDGFALLRRADA
;
A
#
# COMPACT_ATOMS: atom_id res chain seq x y z
N MET A 1 0.41 3.28 -11.53
CA MET A 1 1.28 4.30 -10.90
C MET A 1 1.37 4.05 -9.40
N THR A 2 2.44 4.47 -8.76
CA THR A 2 2.69 4.24 -7.33
C THR A 2 1.92 5.29 -6.51
N ARG A 3 1.30 4.87 -5.40
CA ARG A 3 0.49 5.75 -4.53
C ARG A 3 1.30 6.97 -4.09
N ARG A 4 0.83 8.18 -4.42
CA ARG A 4 1.39 9.47 -3.96
C ARG A 4 0.61 9.96 -2.73
N ASP A 5 1.13 9.71 -1.53
CA ASP A 5 0.59 10.31 -0.31
C ASP A 5 1.15 11.72 -0.14
N VAL A 6 0.32 12.70 0.24
CA VAL A 6 0.77 14.05 0.56
C VAL A 6 0.56 14.31 2.05
N VAL A 7 1.62 14.70 2.75
CA VAL A 7 1.58 15.08 4.16
C VAL A 7 2.09 16.51 4.26
N VAL A 8 1.23 17.38 4.78
CA VAL A 8 1.50 18.81 4.90
C VAL A 8 1.89 19.15 6.33
N HIS A 9 3.03 19.82 6.47
CA HIS A 9 3.56 20.32 7.74
C HIS A 9 3.45 21.86 7.80
N PRO A 10 3.42 22.47 8.99
CA PRO A 10 3.25 23.92 9.11
C PRO A 10 4.34 24.74 8.41
N ASP A 11 5.59 24.31 8.53
CA ASP A 11 6.77 25.02 8.00
C ASP A 11 7.94 24.05 7.74
N ALA A 12 8.99 24.57 7.11
CA ALA A 12 10.20 23.84 6.78
C ALA A 12 10.93 23.22 7.99
N THR A 13 10.86 23.84 9.17
CA THR A 13 11.52 23.34 10.38
C THR A 13 10.79 22.10 10.90
N VAL A 14 9.47 22.19 11.05
CA VAL A 14 8.65 21.06 11.47
C VAL A 14 8.71 19.93 10.44
N LEU A 15 8.74 20.26 9.15
CA LEU A 15 8.92 19.30 8.07
C LEU A 15 10.22 18.51 8.24
N ALA A 16 11.36 19.17 8.49
CA ALA A 16 12.64 18.50 8.67
C ALA A 16 12.65 17.53 9.87
N GLU A 17 12.08 17.95 11.00
CA GLU A 17 11.93 17.10 12.19
C GLU A 17 11.00 15.90 11.92
N ALA A 18 9.92 16.11 11.16
CA ALA A 18 9.00 15.04 10.79
C ALA A 18 9.60 14.03 9.81
N VAL A 19 10.39 14.50 8.83
CA VAL A 19 11.16 13.64 7.92
C VAL A 19 12.15 12.79 8.72
N ALA A 20 12.88 13.40 9.66
CA ALA A 20 13.84 12.72 10.53
C ALA A 20 13.19 11.62 11.38
N ALA A 21 12.12 11.96 12.11
CA ALA A 21 11.39 11.01 12.94
C ALA A 21 10.83 9.85 12.10
N ARG A 22 10.24 10.16 10.94
CA ARG A 22 9.68 9.14 10.05
C ARG A 22 10.74 8.23 9.46
N LEU A 23 11.91 8.76 9.07
CA LEU A 23 12.99 7.93 8.56
C LEU A 23 13.49 6.97 9.65
N LEU A 24 13.74 7.48 10.86
CA LEU A 24 14.19 6.65 11.98
C LEU A 24 13.21 5.53 12.32
N THR A 25 11.91 5.85 12.48
CA THR A 25 10.90 4.81 12.75
C THR A 25 10.79 3.82 11.60
N ARG A 26 10.87 4.30 10.35
CA ARG A 26 10.80 3.42 9.18
C ARG A 26 11.98 2.46 9.11
N LEU A 27 13.20 2.92 9.40
CA LEU A 27 14.37 2.06 9.45
C LEU A 27 14.23 1.00 10.54
N LEU A 28 13.80 1.37 11.74
CA LEU A 28 13.56 0.42 12.85
C LEU A 28 12.58 -0.70 12.45
N ASP A 29 11.45 -0.34 11.84
CA ASP A 29 10.44 -1.30 11.41
C ASP A 29 10.98 -2.24 10.33
N LEU A 30 11.74 -1.71 9.38
CA LEU A 30 12.31 -2.48 8.28
C LEU A 30 13.42 -3.43 8.76
N GLN A 31 14.26 -3.00 9.70
CA GLN A 31 15.34 -3.82 10.28
C GLN A 31 14.82 -5.07 11.00
N SER A 32 13.55 -5.08 11.41
CA SER A 32 12.91 -6.25 12.02
C SER A 32 12.78 -7.45 11.07
N HIS A 33 12.88 -7.24 9.76
CA HIS A 33 12.67 -8.30 8.76
C HIS A 33 13.52 -8.16 7.49
N ARG A 34 14.41 -7.16 7.40
CA ARG A 34 15.30 -6.92 6.25
C ARG A 34 16.67 -6.44 6.73
N ASN A 35 17.71 -7.00 6.12
CA ASN A 35 19.10 -6.59 6.30
C ASN A 35 19.90 -7.09 5.07
N PRO A 36 20.69 -6.24 4.39
CA PRO A 36 20.88 -4.80 4.59
C PRO A 36 19.67 -3.96 4.17
N LEU A 37 19.58 -2.74 4.72
CA LEU A 37 18.70 -1.68 4.22
C LEU A 37 19.48 -0.73 3.32
N HIS A 38 18.86 -0.29 2.23
CA HIS A 38 19.47 0.67 1.30
C HIS A 38 18.73 2.01 1.30
N VAL A 39 19.39 3.09 1.70
CA VAL A 39 18.79 4.43 1.81
C VAL A 39 19.50 5.42 0.92
N VAL A 40 18.75 6.16 0.11
CA VAL A 40 19.28 7.24 -0.73
C VAL A 40 19.02 8.59 -0.08
N LEU A 41 20.10 9.33 0.15
CA LEU A 41 20.12 10.67 0.72
C LEU A 41 20.03 11.73 -0.39
N THR A 42 19.61 12.93 0.02
CA THR A 42 19.54 14.12 -0.82
C THR A 42 20.26 15.27 -0.13
N GLY A 43 20.86 16.15 -0.92
CA GLY A 43 21.28 17.46 -0.45
C GLY A 43 20.10 18.43 -0.32
N GLY A 44 20.44 19.73 -0.30
CA GLY A 44 19.48 20.82 -0.19
C GLY A 44 19.07 21.11 1.26
N THR A 45 18.55 22.32 1.49
CA THR A 45 18.36 22.88 2.83
C THR A 45 17.56 21.99 3.77
N VAL A 46 16.39 21.50 3.34
CA VAL A 46 15.53 20.65 4.19
C VAL A 46 16.06 19.23 4.31
N GLY A 47 16.71 18.70 3.25
CA GLY A 47 17.35 17.38 3.29
C GLY A 47 18.43 17.32 4.37
N ILE A 48 19.36 18.28 4.35
CA ILE A 48 20.44 18.39 5.34
C ILE A 48 19.89 18.72 6.73
N ALA A 49 18.87 19.59 6.83
CA ALA A 49 18.23 19.87 8.12
C ALA A 49 17.57 18.61 8.74
N SER A 50 17.03 17.72 7.90
CA SER A 50 16.47 16.44 8.35
C SER A 50 17.58 15.51 8.88
N LEU A 51 18.74 15.47 8.23
CA LEU A 51 19.91 14.73 8.74
C LEU A 51 20.38 15.27 10.10
N ALA A 52 20.47 16.59 10.23
CA ALA A 52 20.82 17.22 11.51
C ALA A 52 19.78 16.91 12.60
N ALA A 53 18.49 16.86 12.26
CA ALA A 53 17.41 16.47 13.17
C ALA A 53 17.52 14.99 13.59
N ILE A 54 17.90 14.08 12.68
CA ILE A 54 18.26 12.70 13.03
C ILE A 54 19.37 12.68 14.06
N GLY A 55 20.43 13.47 13.86
CA GLY A 55 21.58 13.55 14.78
C GLY A 55 21.21 13.95 16.22
N ARG A 56 20.12 14.70 16.39
CA ARG A 56 19.60 15.14 17.71
C ARG A 56 18.54 14.21 18.29
N SER A 57 18.01 13.27 17.51
CA SER A 57 16.89 12.43 17.92
C SER A 57 17.33 11.32 18.87
N PRO A 58 16.58 11.03 19.95
CA PRO A 58 16.87 9.88 20.80
C PRO A 58 16.67 8.53 20.10
N LEU A 59 15.94 8.50 18.98
CA LEU A 59 15.75 7.29 18.17
C LEU A 59 16.97 6.96 17.29
N ARG A 60 17.94 7.88 17.17
CA ARG A 60 19.16 7.70 16.36
C ARG A 60 19.91 6.44 16.76
N ASP A 61 20.10 6.25 18.06
CA ASP A 61 20.90 5.14 18.61
C ASP A 61 20.11 3.82 18.68
N ALA A 62 18.80 3.85 18.38
CA ALA A 62 17.99 2.65 18.28
C ALA A 62 18.13 1.95 16.91
N VAL A 63 18.49 2.71 15.87
CA VAL A 63 18.74 2.16 14.53
C VAL A 63 20.07 1.42 14.51
N ASP A 64 20.10 0.20 14.01
CA ASP A 64 21.34 -0.54 13.81
C ASP A 64 22.03 -0.08 12.53
N TRP A 65 22.86 0.98 12.64
CA TRP A 65 23.55 1.56 11.49
C TRP A 65 24.54 0.59 10.79
N SER A 66 24.91 -0.52 11.43
CA SER A 66 25.77 -1.53 10.82
C SER A 66 25.12 -2.26 9.64
N GLY A 67 23.77 -2.29 9.60
CA GLY A 67 22.98 -2.88 8.52
C GLY A 67 22.41 -1.87 7.52
N VAL A 68 22.81 -0.59 7.59
CA VAL A 68 22.28 0.47 6.70
C VAL A 68 23.33 0.91 5.69
N HIS A 69 23.03 0.79 4.40
CA HIS A 69 23.83 1.32 3.29
C HIS A 69 23.27 2.66 2.83
N LEU A 70 24.13 3.68 2.78
CA LEU A 70 23.80 5.05 2.41
C LEU A 70 24.32 5.40 1.01
N TRP A 71 23.43 5.95 0.19
CA TRP A 71 23.66 6.33 -1.21
C TRP A 71 23.24 7.78 -1.41
N TRP A 72 23.56 8.37 -2.57
CA TRP A 72 23.10 9.71 -2.96
C TRP A 72 22.29 9.67 -4.26
N GLY A 73 21.23 10.47 -4.28
CA GLY A 73 20.37 10.64 -5.45
C GLY A 73 21.01 11.47 -6.55
N ASP A 74 21.79 12.48 -6.15
CA ASP A 74 22.67 13.27 -7.00
C ASP A 74 23.86 13.78 -6.21
N GLU A 75 24.85 14.30 -6.92
CA GLU A 75 26.01 14.95 -6.33
C GLU A 75 26.56 16.06 -7.23
N ARG A 76 27.14 17.08 -6.61
CA ARG A 76 27.87 18.15 -7.28
C ARG A 76 29.25 17.62 -7.61
N PHE A 77 29.62 17.65 -8.89
CA PHE A 77 30.88 17.10 -9.35
C PHE A 77 32.02 18.10 -9.14
N VAL A 78 32.46 18.19 -7.89
CA VAL A 78 33.53 19.06 -7.40
C VAL A 78 34.51 18.22 -6.56
N PRO A 79 35.68 18.76 -6.17
CA PRO A 79 36.65 18.00 -5.36
C PRO A 79 36.07 17.49 -4.03
N GLU A 80 36.69 16.45 -3.50
CA GLU A 80 36.34 15.88 -2.20
C GLU A 80 36.45 16.92 -1.07
N GLY A 81 35.53 16.87 -0.10
CA GLY A 81 35.45 17.83 1.00
C GLY A 81 34.99 19.24 0.62
N HIS A 82 34.63 19.49 -0.65
CA HIS A 82 34.11 20.80 -1.06
C HIS A 82 32.73 21.06 -0.47
N ALA A 83 32.49 22.28 0.01
CA ALA A 83 31.24 22.66 0.71
C ALA A 83 29.96 22.47 -0.12
N ASP A 84 30.05 22.52 -1.46
CA ASP A 84 28.91 22.26 -2.35
C ASP A 84 28.54 20.78 -2.49
N ARG A 85 29.37 19.85 -2.01
CA ARG A 85 29.06 18.42 -2.03
C ARG A 85 27.96 18.08 -1.05
N ASN A 86 26.96 17.33 -1.54
CA ASN A 86 25.92 16.72 -0.73
C ASN A 86 26.52 15.77 0.30
N GLU A 87 27.58 15.03 -0.05
CA GLU A 87 28.24 14.13 0.89
C GLU A 87 28.91 14.86 2.05
N THR A 88 29.66 15.93 1.77
CA THR A 88 30.35 16.71 2.80
C THR A 88 29.34 17.32 3.78
N GLN A 89 28.22 17.84 3.27
CA GLN A 89 27.13 18.34 4.11
C GLN A 89 26.48 17.23 4.95
N ALA A 90 26.30 16.02 4.39
CA ALA A 90 25.73 14.90 5.12
C ALA A 90 26.65 14.37 6.23
N ARG A 91 27.97 14.38 6.01
CA ARG A 91 28.98 14.07 7.03
C ARG A 91 28.91 15.00 8.21
N GLU A 92 28.98 16.29 7.94
CA GLU A 92 28.91 17.34 8.96
C GLU A 92 27.58 17.31 9.73
N ALA A 93 26.47 17.01 9.05
CA ALA A 93 25.15 17.01 9.66
C ALA A 93 24.83 15.76 10.47
N LEU A 94 25.36 14.58 10.09
CA LEU A 94 24.98 13.31 10.70
C LEU A 94 26.06 12.23 10.66
N LEU A 95 26.60 11.91 9.47
CA LEU A 95 27.27 10.62 9.26
C LEU A 95 28.50 10.46 10.15
N ASP A 96 29.28 11.53 10.39
CA ASP A 96 30.48 11.47 11.23
C ASP A 96 30.15 11.35 12.73
N ALA A 97 28.88 11.53 13.13
CA ALA A 97 28.40 11.31 14.49
C ALA A 97 27.81 9.90 14.70
N LEU A 98 27.82 9.03 13.67
CA LEU A 98 27.29 7.67 13.74
C LEU A 98 28.43 6.66 13.92
N ASP A 99 28.87 6.43 15.16
CA ASP A 99 29.99 5.52 15.48
C ASP A 99 29.78 4.08 14.96
N ALA A 100 28.53 3.63 14.85
CA ALA A 100 28.16 2.29 14.42
C ALA A 100 27.95 2.14 12.90
N LEU A 101 28.15 3.20 12.11
CA LEU A 101 28.04 3.18 10.65
C LEU A 101 29.37 2.76 10.00
N PRO A 102 29.45 1.59 9.34
CA PRO A 102 30.68 1.15 8.67
C PRO A 102 31.01 2.07 7.48
N ALA A 103 32.30 2.36 7.29
CA ALA A 103 32.74 3.17 6.16
C ALA A 103 32.34 2.54 4.80
N ASP A 104 32.42 1.21 4.70
CA ASP A 104 32.04 0.46 3.49
C ASP A 104 30.52 0.48 3.20
N ASN A 105 29.71 0.93 4.17
CA ASN A 105 28.28 1.12 3.97
C ASN A 105 27.94 2.52 3.45
N VAL A 106 28.92 3.41 3.29
CA VAL A 106 28.73 4.75 2.75
C VAL A 106 29.23 4.79 1.32
N HIS A 107 28.31 5.00 0.37
CA HIS A 107 28.56 4.90 -1.07
C HIS A 107 28.49 6.28 -1.72
N PRO A 108 29.51 7.15 -1.55
CA PRO A 108 29.50 8.48 -2.14
C PRO A 108 29.62 8.40 -3.64
N VAL A 109 28.97 9.34 -4.34
CA VAL A 109 29.27 9.57 -5.75
C VAL A 109 30.73 10.03 -5.88
N PRO A 110 31.51 9.52 -6.85
CA PRO A 110 32.90 9.91 -7.02
C PRO A 110 33.09 11.42 -7.23
N ALA A 111 34.05 11.99 -6.52
CA ALA A 111 34.44 13.40 -6.63
C ALA A 111 35.27 13.66 -7.89
N LEU A 112 35.42 14.95 -8.24
CA LEU A 112 36.38 15.37 -9.25
C LEU A 112 37.81 15.04 -8.79
N SER A 113 38.53 14.25 -9.60
CA SER A 113 39.92 13.88 -9.36
C SER A 113 40.66 13.66 -10.68
N ALA A 114 41.96 13.33 -10.60
CA ALA A 114 42.72 12.97 -11.81
C ALA A 114 42.20 11.67 -12.45
N ASP A 115 41.73 10.72 -11.64
CA ASP A 115 41.23 9.42 -12.10
C ASP A 115 39.76 9.47 -12.54
N VAL A 116 39.01 10.45 -12.04
CA VAL A 116 37.62 10.71 -12.40
C VAL A 116 37.53 12.18 -12.86
N PRO A 117 37.89 12.50 -14.11
CA PRO A 117 38.00 13.87 -14.57
C PRO A 117 36.69 14.46 -15.11
N THR A 118 35.65 13.65 -15.35
CA THR A 118 34.38 14.09 -15.93
C THR A 118 33.16 13.54 -15.16
N PRO A 119 32.01 14.24 -15.23
CA PRO A 119 30.73 13.75 -14.72
C PRO A 119 30.36 12.35 -15.23
N ASP A 120 30.57 12.08 -16.52
CA ASP A 120 30.29 10.76 -17.10
C ASP A 120 31.19 9.66 -16.54
N ALA A 121 32.47 9.95 -16.30
CA ALA A 121 33.38 9.00 -15.66
C ALA A 121 32.93 8.70 -14.22
N ALA A 122 32.46 9.72 -13.50
CA ALA A 122 31.91 9.58 -12.16
C ALA A 122 30.60 8.79 -12.15
N ALA A 123 29.68 9.08 -13.07
CA ALA A 123 28.42 8.36 -13.24
C ALA A 123 28.65 6.88 -13.58
N ALA A 124 29.59 6.57 -14.48
CA ALA A 124 29.94 5.20 -14.82
C ALA A 124 30.57 4.45 -13.63
N ALA A 125 31.41 5.11 -12.84
CA ALA A 125 31.96 4.53 -11.61
C ALA A 125 30.88 4.29 -10.54
N TYR A 126 29.98 5.25 -10.36
CA TYR A 126 28.86 5.12 -9.43
C TYR A 126 27.88 4.02 -9.84
N ALA A 127 27.57 3.91 -11.14
CA ALA A 127 26.76 2.82 -11.67
C ALA A 127 27.37 1.43 -11.44
N ARG A 128 28.70 1.29 -11.45
CA ARG A 128 29.37 0.03 -11.08
C ARG A 128 29.17 -0.31 -9.61
N SER A 129 29.36 0.66 -8.72
CA SER A 129 29.10 0.46 -7.28
C SER A 129 27.65 0.10 -7.00
N LEU A 130 26.69 0.76 -7.66
CA LEU A 130 25.26 0.42 -7.58
C LEU A 130 24.98 -1.03 -8.04
N ALA A 131 25.61 -1.46 -9.13
CA ALA A 131 25.43 -2.80 -9.69
C ALA A 131 25.96 -3.92 -8.78
N GLU A 132 26.96 -3.66 -7.94
CA GLU A 132 27.49 -4.65 -6.97
C GLU A 132 26.42 -5.10 -5.95
N PHE A 133 25.45 -4.23 -5.67
CA PHE A 133 24.36 -4.46 -4.73
C PHE A 133 23.00 -4.65 -5.43
N ALA A 134 22.97 -4.71 -6.76
CA ALA A 134 21.74 -4.84 -7.53
C ALA A 134 21.27 -6.31 -7.60
N PRO A 135 19.99 -6.60 -7.30
CA PRO A 135 19.40 -7.91 -7.59
C PRO A 135 19.43 -8.23 -9.09
N PRO A 136 19.38 -9.52 -9.49
CA PRO A 136 19.30 -9.90 -10.88
C PRO A 136 18.18 -9.16 -11.63
N GLY A 137 18.53 -8.51 -12.74
CA GLY A 137 17.60 -7.77 -13.59
C GLY A 137 17.38 -6.31 -13.21
N LEU A 138 18.03 -5.79 -12.16
CA LEU A 138 18.02 -4.36 -11.82
C LEU A 138 19.39 -3.71 -12.06
N LEU A 139 19.38 -2.39 -12.25
CA LEU A 139 20.59 -1.57 -12.47
C LEU A 139 21.17 -1.01 -11.16
N ALA A 140 20.40 -1.08 -10.08
CA ALA A 140 20.73 -0.51 -8.79
C ALA A 140 20.13 -1.38 -7.67
N PRO A 141 20.53 -1.17 -6.41
CA PRO A 141 19.89 -1.84 -5.27
C PRO A 141 18.40 -1.50 -5.22
N ARG A 142 17.60 -2.41 -4.65
CA ARG A 142 16.23 -2.05 -4.26
C ARG A 142 16.29 -1.15 -3.03
N PHE A 143 16.39 0.15 -3.25
CA PHE A 143 16.41 1.13 -2.18
C PHE A 143 15.13 1.03 -1.35
N ASP A 144 15.24 0.91 -0.03
CA ASP A 144 14.10 0.88 0.87
C ASP A 144 13.46 2.26 0.98
N VAL A 145 14.27 3.31 1.13
CA VAL A 145 13.82 4.71 1.15
C VAL A 145 14.74 5.57 0.30
N THR A 146 14.18 6.38 -0.59
CA THR A 146 14.89 7.35 -1.39
C THR A 146 14.36 8.74 -1.13
N LEU A 147 15.19 9.63 -0.59
CA LEU A 147 14.85 11.01 -0.33
C LEU A 147 15.22 11.88 -1.53
N PHE A 148 14.34 12.79 -1.92
CA PHE A 148 14.64 13.86 -2.87
C PHE A 148 14.17 15.21 -2.34
N GLY A 149 15.06 16.21 -2.39
CA GLY A 149 14.61 17.60 -2.45
C GLY A 149 13.99 17.91 -3.81
N MET A 150 13.07 18.86 -3.86
CA MET A 150 12.51 19.37 -5.12
C MET A 150 12.89 20.84 -5.35
N GLY A 151 13.31 21.18 -6.57
CA GLY A 151 13.51 22.58 -6.99
C GLY A 151 12.22 23.36 -7.26
N PRO A 152 12.28 24.71 -7.31
CA PRO A 152 11.13 25.54 -7.73
C PRO A 152 10.71 25.33 -9.20
N ASP A 153 11.59 24.75 -9.99
CA ASP A 153 11.43 24.29 -11.38
C ASP A 153 10.97 22.84 -11.47
N GLY A 154 10.71 22.15 -10.35
CA GLY A 154 10.23 20.77 -10.36
C GLY A 154 11.29 19.71 -10.64
N HIS A 155 12.58 20.07 -10.68
CA HIS A 155 13.66 19.07 -10.75
C HIS A 155 13.75 18.27 -9.44
N VAL A 156 14.17 17.01 -9.56
CA VAL A 156 14.61 16.11 -8.48
C VAL A 156 15.98 15.57 -8.85
N ALA A 157 16.79 15.20 -7.84
CA ALA A 157 18.19 14.84 -8.07
C ALA A 157 18.88 15.95 -8.90
N SER A 158 19.54 15.59 -10.00
CA SER A 158 20.01 16.54 -11.00
C SER A 158 19.33 16.33 -12.37
N LEU A 159 18.06 15.92 -12.36
CA LEU A 159 17.21 15.77 -13.55
C LEU A 159 16.35 17.01 -13.74
N PHE A 160 16.74 17.89 -14.68
CA PHE A 160 16.12 19.20 -14.88
C PHE A 160 15.10 19.23 -16.03
N PRO A 161 14.02 20.02 -15.94
CA PRO A 161 13.11 20.20 -17.06
C PRO A 161 13.83 20.66 -18.33
N GLY A 162 13.47 20.08 -19.47
CA GLY A 162 14.07 20.40 -20.77
C GLY A 162 15.52 19.94 -20.96
N HIS A 163 16.06 19.12 -20.05
CA HIS A 163 17.40 18.55 -20.16
C HIS A 163 17.35 17.10 -20.63
N ASP A 164 18.25 16.69 -21.52
CA ASP A 164 18.24 15.35 -22.14
C ASP A 164 18.41 14.22 -21.10
N THR A 165 19.00 14.54 -19.95
CA THR A 165 19.21 13.62 -18.82
C THR A 165 17.92 13.03 -18.27
N VAL A 166 16.77 13.71 -18.43
CA VAL A 166 15.43 13.23 -18.02
C VAL A 166 15.00 12.00 -18.82
N SER A 167 15.44 11.88 -20.07
CA SER A 167 15.04 10.80 -20.99
C SER A 167 16.05 9.66 -21.07
N VAL A 168 17.16 9.72 -20.32
CA VAL A 168 18.17 8.67 -20.30
C VAL A 168 17.63 7.40 -19.65
N THR A 169 17.80 6.27 -20.35
CA THR A 169 17.37 4.93 -19.93
C THR A 169 18.49 3.91 -20.12
N GLY A 170 18.39 2.76 -19.46
CA GLY A 170 19.34 1.64 -19.56
C GLY A 170 20.60 1.77 -18.70
N VAL A 171 20.74 2.85 -17.92
CA VAL A 171 21.87 3.09 -17.00
C VAL A 171 21.36 3.62 -15.66
N ALA A 172 22.05 3.29 -14.56
CA ALA A 172 21.63 3.68 -13.21
C ALA A 172 21.92 5.15 -12.87
N ALA A 173 22.98 5.71 -13.45
CA ALA A 173 23.44 7.06 -13.18
C ALA A 173 23.91 7.73 -14.47
N VAL A 174 23.84 9.07 -14.51
CA VAL A 174 24.20 9.90 -15.67
C VAL A 174 25.00 11.14 -15.22
N GLY A 175 25.96 11.55 -16.04
CA GLY A 175 26.67 12.81 -15.88
C GLY A 175 25.84 13.97 -16.41
N VAL A 176 25.93 15.12 -15.74
CA VAL A 176 25.26 16.37 -16.12
C VAL A 176 26.35 17.43 -16.26
N GLU A 177 26.53 18.00 -17.45
CA GLU A 177 27.61 18.95 -17.73
C GLU A 177 27.18 20.41 -17.51
N ASP A 178 25.90 20.71 -17.78
CA ASP A 178 25.35 22.05 -17.95
C ASP A 178 24.07 22.24 -17.13
N SER A 179 24.09 21.84 -15.85
CA SER A 179 23.00 22.13 -14.92
C SER A 179 22.68 23.64 -14.90
N PRO A 180 21.39 24.03 -14.96
CA PRO A 180 20.99 25.44 -14.90
C PRO A 180 21.23 26.06 -13.51
N LYS A 181 21.67 25.25 -12.53
CA LYS A 181 22.02 25.68 -11.17
C LYS A 181 23.48 25.40 -10.88
N PRO A 182 24.21 26.38 -10.28
CA PRO A 182 25.61 26.16 -9.91
C PRO A 182 25.75 25.12 -8.80
N PRO A 183 26.88 24.37 -8.77
CA PRO A 183 27.80 24.18 -9.88
C PRO A 183 27.15 23.40 -11.05
N PRO A 184 27.58 23.66 -12.30
CA PRO A 184 26.92 23.12 -13.49
C PRO A 184 27.18 21.62 -13.70
N GLN A 185 28.34 21.14 -13.27
CA GLN A 185 28.72 19.74 -13.40
C GLN A 185 28.21 18.92 -12.21
N ARG A 186 27.47 17.85 -12.50
CA ARG A 186 26.79 17.01 -11.51
C ARG A 186 26.72 15.57 -11.98
N VAL A 187 26.39 14.67 -11.05
CA VAL A 187 26.02 13.29 -11.35
C VAL A 187 24.66 13.03 -10.73
N SER A 188 23.78 12.35 -11.46
CA SER A 188 22.42 12.05 -11.02
C SER A 188 22.12 10.55 -11.16
N LEU A 189 21.30 10.01 -10.26
CA LEU A 189 20.53 8.82 -10.59
C LEU A 189 19.56 9.12 -11.74
N THR A 190 19.33 8.13 -12.59
CA THR A 190 18.32 8.16 -13.65
C THR A 190 16.96 7.70 -13.11
N PHE A 191 15.88 7.92 -13.88
CA PHE A 191 14.57 7.38 -13.49
C PHE A 191 14.53 5.85 -13.42
N ASP A 192 15.38 5.14 -14.15
CA ASP A 192 15.44 3.68 -14.07
C ASP A 192 15.94 3.21 -12.70
N ALA A 193 16.94 3.90 -12.13
CA ALA A 193 17.39 3.63 -10.76
C ALA A 193 16.38 4.11 -9.72
N ILE A 194 15.83 5.32 -9.89
CA ILE A 194 14.87 5.90 -8.94
C ILE A 194 13.60 5.04 -8.82
N ARG A 195 13.08 4.55 -9.95
CA ARG A 195 11.85 3.75 -9.97
C ARG A 195 12.03 2.32 -9.47
N ALA A 196 13.26 1.92 -9.15
CA ALA A 196 13.53 0.65 -8.46
C ALA A 196 13.39 0.76 -6.93
N SER A 197 13.34 1.97 -6.37
CA SER A 197 13.14 2.22 -4.94
C SER A 197 11.76 1.74 -4.49
N ARG A 198 11.67 1.13 -3.30
CA ARG A 198 10.40 0.76 -2.66
C ARG A 198 9.63 2.00 -2.27
N GLU A 199 10.27 2.90 -1.53
CA GLU A 199 9.70 4.20 -1.17
C GLU A 199 10.51 5.34 -1.75
N VAL A 200 9.82 6.29 -2.39
CA VAL A 200 10.38 7.58 -2.80
C VAL A 200 9.70 8.69 -2.02
N TRP A 201 10.47 9.49 -1.31
CA TRP A 201 10.01 10.59 -0.47
C TRP A 201 10.49 11.91 -1.06
N VAL A 202 9.55 12.71 -1.58
CA VAL A 202 9.83 14.05 -2.11
C VAL A 202 9.58 15.08 -1.02
N VAL A 203 10.62 15.81 -0.65
CA VAL A 203 10.61 16.81 0.42
C VAL A 203 10.67 18.20 -0.20
N ALA A 204 9.62 19.02 0.00
CA ALA A 204 9.55 20.36 -0.57
C ALA A 204 8.96 21.38 0.43
N ALA A 205 9.69 22.47 0.65
CA ALA A 205 9.26 23.56 1.52
C ALA A 205 9.45 24.89 0.82
N GLY A 206 8.57 25.85 1.14
CA GLY A 206 8.62 27.21 0.62
C GLY A 206 7.64 27.47 -0.52
N ALA A 207 7.12 28.69 -0.56
CA ALA A 207 6.11 29.13 -1.55
C ALA A 207 6.65 29.11 -2.98
N GLU A 208 7.96 29.28 -3.17
CA GLU A 208 8.59 29.18 -4.48
C GLU A 208 8.49 27.78 -5.11
N LYS A 209 8.13 26.77 -4.32
CA LYS A 209 7.92 25.38 -4.78
C LYS A 209 6.47 25.10 -5.15
N ALA A 210 5.53 25.96 -4.75
CA ALA A 210 4.10 25.64 -4.78
C ALA A 210 3.60 25.21 -6.16
N ARG A 211 3.95 25.97 -7.19
CA ARG A 211 3.61 25.65 -8.58
C ARG A 211 4.20 24.30 -9.03
N ALA A 212 5.47 24.04 -8.71
CA ALA A 212 6.13 22.79 -9.07
C ALA A 212 5.55 21.58 -8.32
N VAL A 213 5.18 21.75 -7.05
CA VAL A 213 4.49 20.71 -6.27
C VAL A 213 3.14 20.42 -6.91
N ALA A 214 2.35 21.45 -7.22
CA ALA A 214 1.05 21.30 -7.86
C ALA A 214 1.16 20.57 -9.22
N SER A 215 2.11 20.98 -10.06
CA SER A 215 2.38 20.38 -11.36
C SER A 215 2.82 18.91 -11.24
N ALA A 216 3.73 18.61 -10.31
CA ALA A 216 4.20 17.25 -10.09
C ALA A 216 3.06 16.34 -9.60
N LEU A 217 2.26 16.81 -8.63
CA LEU A 217 1.11 16.09 -8.09
C LEU A 217 0.00 15.89 -9.13
N ALA A 218 -0.19 16.86 -10.03
CA ALA A 218 -1.10 16.74 -11.17
C ALA A 218 -0.64 15.70 -12.21
N GLY A 219 0.62 15.27 -12.14
CA GLY A 219 1.17 14.25 -13.04
C GLY A 219 1.64 14.81 -14.37
N ASP A 220 2.08 16.07 -14.39
CA ASP A 220 2.65 16.68 -15.59
C ASP A 220 3.86 15.86 -16.12
N PRO A 221 4.12 15.90 -17.44
CA PRO A 221 5.20 15.11 -18.04
C PRO A 221 6.56 15.37 -17.39
N VAL A 222 7.39 14.33 -17.27
CA VAL A 222 8.68 14.41 -16.58
C VAL A 222 9.65 15.39 -17.26
N GLU A 223 9.47 15.65 -18.54
CA GLU A 223 10.23 16.64 -19.32
C GLU A 223 9.92 18.07 -18.88
N GLN A 224 8.74 18.30 -18.30
CA GLN A 224 8.29 19.59 -17.78
C GLN A 224 8.44 19.66 -16.26
N THR A 225 8.17 18.55 -15.56
CA THR A 225 8.27 18.45 -14.09
C THR A 225 8.84 17.09 -13.70
N PRO A 226 10.18 16.96 -13.67
CA PRO A 226 10.87 15.71 -13.35
C PRO A 226 10.42 15.07 -12.03
N ALA A 227 10.02 15.86 -11.03
CA ALA A 227 9.50 15.36 -9.76
C ALA A 227 8.25 14.47 -9.90
N ALA A 228 7.47 14.61 -10.98
CA ALA A 228 6.37 13.69 -11.29
C ALA A 228 6.88 12.25 -11.55
N GLY A 229 8.12 12.10 -12.03
CA GLY A 229 8.74 10.82 -12.33
C GLY A 229 9.37 10.11 -11.12
N ALA A 230 9.48 10.79 -9.98
CA ALA A 230 10.05 10.28 -8.74
C ALA A 230 9.07 9.35 -8.02
N LEU A 231 8.97 8.10 -8.51
CA LEU A 231 7.97 7.12 -8.12
C LEU A 231 8.63 5.90 -7.48
N GLY A 232 8.21 5.52 -6.26
CA GLY A 232 8.68 4.31 -5.58
C GLY A 232 7.69 3.16 -5.68
N THR A 233 8.15 1.93 -5.93
CA THR A 233 7.33 0.74 -6.28
C THR A 233 6.26 0.38 -5.27
N GLU A 234 6.48 0.66 -3.98
CA GLU A 234 5.51 0.44 -2.90
C GLU A 234 4.83 1.74 -2.50
N ARG A 235 5.59 2.84 -2.39
CA ARG A 235 5.07 4.12 -1.92
C ARG A 235 5.80 5.30 -2.55
N THR A 236 5.05 6.35 -2.84
CA THR A 236 5.59 7.69 -3.12
C THR A 236 4.99 8.65 -2.10
N LEU A 237 5.82 9.40 -1.39
CA LEU A 237 5.41 10.23 -0.28
C LEU A 237 5.90 11.66 -0.49
N TRP A 238 4.98 12.60 -0.53
CA TRP A 238 5.24 14.02 -0.60
C TRP A 238 5.17 14.60 0.81
N LEU A 239 6.33 14.95 1.35
CA LEU A 239 6.48 15.61 2.65
C LEU A 239 6.69 17.09 2.35
N VAL A 240 5.63 17.89 2.53
CA VAL A 240 5.61 19.29 2.10
C VAL A 240 5.27 20.22 3.25
N ASP A 241 5.69 21.48 3.18
CA ASP A 241 5.16 22.50 4.07
C ASP A 241 3.92 23.19 3.49
N ALA A 242 3.17 23.90 4.33
CA ALA A 242 1.94 24.57 3.92
C ALA A 242 2.18 25.64 2.83
N ALA A 243 3.36 26.27 2.82
CA ALA A 243 3.73 27.25 1.80
C ALA A 243 3.90 26.58 0.42
N ALA A 244 4.51 25.39 0.37
CA ALA A 244 4.69 24.60 -0.85
C ALA A 244 3.40 23.98 -1.38
N THR A 245 2.25 24.14 -0.71
CA THR A 245 0.94 23.66 -1.19
C THR A 245 -0.02 24.77 -1.59
N GLN A 246 0.37 26.04 -1.56
CA GLN A 246 -0.55 27.16 -1.80
C GLN A 246 -1.19 27.16 -3.20
N ASP A 247 -0.44 26.71 -4.21
CA ASP A 247 -0.93 26.57 -5.60
C ASP A 247 -1.47 25.16 -5.90
N ALA A 248 -1.29 24.21 -4.97
CA ALA A 248 -1.91 22.90 -5.06
C ALA A 248 -3.36 23.07 -4.61
N ALA A 249 -4.31 23.00 -5.56
CA ALA A 249 -5.72 23.19 -5.25
C ALA A 249 -6.15 22.29 -4.06
N PRO A 250 -6.88 22.82 -3.06
CA PRO A 250 -7.43 21.98 -2.00
C PRO A 250 -8.43 21.01 -2.63
N GLY A 251 -8.00 19.76 -2.84
CA GLY A 251 -8.85 18.64 -3.22
C GLY A 251 -9.88 18.95 -4.32
N ALA A 252 -9.44 19.43 -5.49
CA ALA A 252 -10.24 19.36 -6.70
C ALA A 252 -9.75 18.17 -7.55
N PRO A 253 -10.62 17.22 -7.94
CA PRO A 253 -10.21 16.08 -8.74
C PRO A 253 -9.69 16.58 -10.09
N ALA A 254 -8.52 16.08 -10.49
CA ALA A 254 -7.92 16.38 -11.78
C ALA A 254 -8.93 16.10 -12.90
N THR A 255 -9.25 17.11 -13.68
CA THR A 255 -10.05 16.97 -14.89
C THR A 255 -9.25 16.17 -15.90
N ALA A 256 -9.78 15.01 -16.30
CA ALA A 256 -9.18 14.12 -17.30
C ALA A 256 -9.01 14.81 -18.66
N PRO A 257 -7.91 14.56 -19.39
CA PRO A 257 -7.91 14.79 -20.83
C PRO A 257 -8.80 13.74 -21.52
N ALA A 258 -9.42 14.15 -22.61
CA ALA A 258 -10.28 13.30 -23.41
C ALA A 258 -9.49 12.21 -24.15
N SER A 259 -10.03 10.99 -24.08
CA SER A 259 -9.89 9.84 -24.98
C SER A 259 -8.50 9.25 -25.26
N GLY A 260 -8.24 8.10 -24.65
CA GLY A 260 -7.24 7.10 -25.04
C GLY A 260 -7.23 5.96 -24.01
N GLU A 261 -7.66 4.77 -24.40
CA GLU A 261 -7.89 3.60 -23.54
C GLU A 261 -6.63 3.18 -22.76
N GLY A 262 -6.75 3.07 -21.44
CA GLY A 262 -5.71 2.57 -20.54
C GLY A 262 -6.02 2.91 -19.09
N VAL A 263 -6.88 2.13 -18.44
CA VAL A 263 -7.12 2.26 -16.98
C VAL A 263 -5.88 1.77 -16.25
N ASP A 264 -5.14 2.67 -15.59
CA ASP A 264 -4.03 2.34 -14.70
C ASP A 264 -4.56 1.56 -13.47
N PRO A 265 -4.21 0.27 -13.30
CA PRO A 265 -4.94 -0.61 -12.40
C PRO A 265 -4.64 -0.37 -10.91
N VAL A 266 -3.62 0.39 -10.51
CA VAL A 266 -3.25 0.47 -9.07
C VAL A 266 -3.56 1.83 -8.42
N VAL A 267 -3.73 2.90 -9.21
CA VAL A 267 -4.15 4.23 -8.69
C VAL A 267 -5.67 4.43 -8.68
N GLY A 268 -6.45 3.54 -9.31
CA GLY A 268 -7.91 3.69 -9.38
C GLY A 268 -8.67 3.23 -8.13
N TRP A 269 -8.39 2.03 -7.62
CA TRP A 269 -9.47 1.30 -6.93
C TRP A 269 -9.79 1.77 -5.52
N ALA A 270 -8.79 2.03 -4.66
CA ALA A 270 -9.04 2.48 -3.30
C ALA A 270 -9.61 3.92 -3.24
N SER A 271 -9.17 4.80 -4.15
CA SER A 271 -9.70 6.16 -4.26
C SER A 271 -11.08 6.20 -4.90
N VAL A 272 -11.34 5.31 -5.87
CA VAL A 272 -12.68 5.08 -6.44
C VAL A 272 -13.61 4.54 -5.34
N ASP A 273 -13.15 3.59 -4.53
CA ASP A 273 -13.89 3.09 -3.38
C ASP A 273 -14.19 4.22 -2.39
N ALA A 274 -13.18 4.99 -1.96
CA ALA A 274 -13.37 6.12 -1.05
C ALA A 274 -14.37 7.16 -1.59
N TRP A 275 -14.43 7.36 -2.91
CA TRP A 275 -15.46 8.19 -3.52
C TRP A 275 -16.86 7.55 -3.42
N PHE A 276 -16.98 6.26 -3.73
CA PHE A 276 -18.23 5.52 -3.66
C PHE A 276 -18.69 5.19 -2.24
N GLU A 277 -17.83 5.26 -1.23
CA GLU A 277 -18.19 5.08 0.19
C GLU A 277 -19.28 6.07 0.65
N ARG A 278 -19.52 7.15 -0.11
CA ARG A 278 -20.70 8.01 0.04
C ARG A 278 -22.04 7.26 -0.09
N LEU A 279 -22.05 6.12 -0.77
CA LEU A 279 -23.20 5.19 -0.91
C LEU A 279 -23.24 4.12 0.18
N ALA A 280 -22.16 3.99 0.96
CA ALA A 280 -22.02 3.07 2.09
C ALA A 280 -21.62 3.83 3.37
N PRO A 281 -22.41 4.84 3.82
CA PRO A 281 -22.08 5.60 5.00
C PRO A 281 -22.00 4.67 6.22
N GLN A 282 -20.90 4.77 6.96
CA GLN A 282 -20.68 4.01 8.18
C GLN A 282 -21.20 4.78 9.38
N ASP A 283 -22.03 4.14 10.19
CA ASP A 283 -22.45 4.69 11.48
C ASP A 283 -21.47 4.33 12.58
N VAL A 284 -21.75 4.84 13.79
CA VAL A 284 -20.91 4.61 14.97
C VAL A 284 -20.73 3.11 15.24
N GLY A 285 -21.76 2.29 15.05
CA GLY A 285 -21.67 0.85 15.28
C GLY A 285 -20.70 0.13 14.34
N LEU A 286 -20.68 0.47 13.04
CA LEU A 286 -19.72 -0.10 12.08
C LEU A 286 -18.29 0.38 12.33
N LEU A 287 -18.12 1.68 12.61
CA LEU A 287 -16.82 2.26 12.93
C LEU A 287 -16.25 1.66 14.23
N ASP A 288 -17.10 1.47 15.24
CA ASP A 288 -16.71 0.88 16.51
C ASP A 288 -16.41 -0.61 16.37
N ALA A 289 -17.10 -1.35 15.50
CA ALA A 289 -16.77 -2.75 15.19
C ALA A 289 -15.36 -2.88 14.61
N ALA A 290 -15.02 -2.03 13.62
CA ALA A 290 -13.68 -2.02 13.02
C ALA A 290 -12.60 -1.64 14.05
N ARG A 291 -12.84 -0.62 14.87
CA ARG A 291 -11.92 -0.19 15.93
C ARG A 291 -11.75 -1.25 17.02
N SER A 292 -12.85 -1.84 17.49
CA SER A 292 -12.82 -2.88 18.52
C SER A 292 -12.02 -4.09 18.05
N ALA A 293 -12.11 -4.43 16.77
CA ALA A 293 -11.31 -5.49 16.19
C ALA A 293 -9.81 -5.15 16.24
N GLN A 294 -9.45 -3.94 15.81
CA GLN A 294 -8.08 -3.44 15.84
C GLN A 294 -7.51 -3.35 17.26
N ASP A 295 -8.26 -2.81 18.22
CA ASP A 295 -7.84 -2.65 19.62
C ASP A 295 -7.63 -4.00 20.30
N ALA A 296 -8.38 -5.02 19.90
CA ALA A 296 -8.21 -6.40 20.36
C ALA A 296 -7.10 -7.17 19.62
N GLY A 297 -6.38 -6.53 18.69
CA GLY A 297 -5.28 -7.15 17.94
C GLY A 297 -5.74 -8.16 16.87
N LEU A 298 -7.00 -8.11 16.44
CA LEU A 298 -7.52 -8.99 15.39
C LEU A 298 -6.91 -8.61 14.02
N PRO A 299 -6.75 -9.58 13.11
CA PRO A 299 -6.26 -9.29 11.76
C PRO A 299 -7.17 -8.29 11.01
N ASP A 300 -6.58 -7.31 10.32
CA ASP A 300 -7.31 -6.34 9.46
C ASP A 300 -7.66 -6.98 8.10
N ILE A 301 -8.55 -7.96 8.16
CA ILE A 301 -9.01 -8.75 7.00
C ILE A 301 -10.52 -8.63 6.78
N ALA A 302 -11.21 -7.79 7.56
CA ALA A 302 -12.63 -7.52 7.35
C ALA A 302 -12.90 -6.94 5.95
N VAL A 303 -14.09 -7.21 5.43
CA VAL A 303 -14.59 -6.61 4.19
C VAL A 303 -14.56 -5.08 4.25
N SER A 304 -14.42 -4.43 3.10
CA SER A 304 -14.58 -2.97 2.99
C SER A 304 -16.04 -2.53 3.23
N ALA A 305 -16.27 -1.23 3.44
CA ALA A 305 -17.61 -0.68 3.61
C ALA A 305 -18.49 -0.92 2.36
N LEU A 306 -17.93 -0.83 1.16
CA LEU A 306 -18.65 -1.10 -0.08
C LEU A 306 -19.02 -2.57 -0.25
N GLN A 307 -18.12 -3.49 0.12
CA GLN A 307 -18.41 -4.92 0.13
C GLN A 307 -19.47 -5.27 1.18
N GLY A 308 -19.38 -4.70 2.39
CA GLY A 308 -20.43 -4.81 3.40
C GLY A 308 -21.77 -4.28 2.93
N LYS A 309 -21.79 -3.13 2.24
CA LYS A 309 -23.00 -2.56 1.65
C LYS A 309 -23.56 -3.43 0.53
N LEU A 310 -22.71 -4.07 -0.28
CA LEU A 310 -23.14 -5.05 -1.28
C LEU A 310 -23.85 -6.24 -0.61
N LEU A 311 -23.25 -6.83 0.45
CA LEU A 311 -23.88 -7.92 1.21
C LEU A 311 -25.25 -7.51 1.78
N HIS A 312 -25.35 -6.30 2.32
CA HIS A 312 -26.61 -5.73 2.80
C HIS A 312 -27.66 -5.64 1.69
N LEU A 313 -27.29 -5.11 0.51
CA LEU A 313 -28.21 -4.99 -0.63
C LEU A 313 -28.62 -6.37 -1.18
N LEU A 314 -27.72 -7.35 -1.21
CA LEU A 314 -28.03 -8.71 -1.62
C LEU A 314 -29.02 -9.37 -0.65
N ALA A 315 -28.80 -9.24 0.67
CA ALA A 315 -29.72 -9.72 1.69
C ALA A 315 -31.11 -9.10 1.56
N GLN A 316 -31.21 -7.79 1.30
CA GLN A 316 -32.49 -7.14 1.00
C GLN A 316 -33.11 -7.64 -0.31
N GLY A 317 -32.30 -7.80 -1.36
CA GLY A 317 -32.75 -8.22 -2.69
C GLY A 317 -33.37 -9.62 -2.71
N VAL A 318 -32.84 -10.54 -1.91
CA VAL A 318 -33.42 -11.89 -1.76
C VAL A 318 -34.52 -11.97 -0.69
N GLY A 319 -34.80 -10.85 -0.01
CA GLY A 319 -35.76 -10.81 1.11
C GLY A 319 -35.33 -11.72 2.26
N ALA A 320 -34.04 -11.74 2.59
CA ALA A 320 -33.50 -12.61 3.63
C ALA A 320 -34.13 -12.31 5.00
N ARG A 321 -34.48 -13.39 5.70
CA ARG A 321 -34.91 -13.37 7.11
C ARG A 321 -33.93 -14.17 7.97
N ARG A 322 -33.33 -15.22 7.41
CA ARG A 322 -32.34 -16.08 8.05
C ARG A 322 -31.04 -16.08 7.25
N VAL A 323 -29.98 -15.61 7.87
CA VAL A 323 -28.64 -15.56 7.28
C VAL A 323 -27.70 -16.49 8.03
N LEU A 324 -26.90 -17.25 7.30
CA LEU A 324 -25.75 -17.99 7.85
C LEU A 324 -24.45 -17.31 7.41
N GLU A 325 -23.51 -17.12 8.32
CA GLU A 325 -22.19 -16.56 8.05
C GLU A 325 -21.11 -17.53 8.54
N LEU A 326 -20.10 -17.81 7.70
CA LEU A 326 -18.93 -18.59 8.06
C LEU A 326 -17.73 -17.63 8.10
N GLY A 327 -17.15 -17.43 9.28
CA GLY A 327 -16.11 -16.43 9.53
C GLY A 327 -16.70 -15.15 10.11
N THR A 328 -16.64 -15.00 11.43
CA THR A 328 -17.21 -13.83 12.12
C THR A 328 -16.17 -12.73 12.33
N LEU A 329 -14.92 -13.10 12.62
CA LEU A 329 -13.85 -12.18 13.02
C LEU A 329 -14.33 -11.23 14.13
N GLY A 330 -14.37 -9.92 13.89
CA GLY A 330 -14.84 -8.89 14.82
C GLY A 330 -16.30 -8.50 14.62
N GLY A 331 -17.02 -9.14 13.68
CA GLY A 331 -18.45 -8.94 13.45
C GLY A 331 -18.83 -7.81 12.48
N TYR A 332 -17.88 -7.24 11.73
CA TYR A 332 -18.15 -6.11 10.83
C TYR A 332 -19.14 -6.45 9.69
N SER A 333 -18.92 -7.57 8.98
CA SER A 333 -19.84 -8.08 7.95
C SER A 333 -21.19 -8.49 8.55
N THR A 334 -21.16 -9.13 9.71
CA THR A 334 -22.36 -9.54 10.45
C THR A 334 -23.27 -8.34 10.75
N LEU A 335 -22.71 -7.18 11.12
CA LEU A 335 -23.48 -5.95 11.32
C LEU A 335 -24.17 -5.47 10.05
N TRP A 336 -23.51 -5.53 8.88
CA TRP A 336 -24.15 -5.20 7.61
C TRP A 336 -25.31 -6.14 7.27
N LEU A 337 -25.11 -7.44 7.52
CA LEU A 337 -26.10 -8.49 7.26
C LEU A 337 -27.32 -8.34 8.17
N VAL A 338 -27.14 -8.24 9.49
CA VAL A 338 -28.27 -8.16 10.44
C VAL A 338 -29.12 -6.90 10.21
N ARG A 339 -28.50 -5.78 9.79
CA ARG A 339 -29.20 -4.53 9.46
C ARG A 339 -30.04 -4.61 8.19
N ALA A 340 -29.81 -5.60 7.34
CA ALA A 340 -30.62 -5.83 6.14
C ALA A 340 -31.94 -6.55 6.45
N LEU A 341 -32.03 -7.20 7.62
CA LEU A 341 -33.12 -8.10 7.98
C LEU A 341 -34.31 -7.35 8.59
N PRO A 342 -35.53 -7.92 8.54
CA PRO A 342 -36.63 -7.46 9.39
C PRO A 342 -36.31 -7.66 10.88
N ALA A 343 -37.08 -7.02 11.76
CA ALA A 343 -36.85 -7.06 13.21
C ALA A 343 -36.92 -8.46 13.85
N ASP A 344 -37.60 -9.40 13.20
CA ASP A 344 -37.68 -10.81 13.57
C ASP A 344 -36.69 -11.70 12.80
N GLY A 345 -35.78 -11.08 12.06
CA GLY A 345 -34.70 -11.74 11.35
C GLY A 345 -33.59 -12.24 12.27
N ARG A 346 -32.80 -13.17 11.75
CA ARG A 346 -31.71 -13.84 12.47
C ARG A 346 -30.47 -14.01 11.61
N VAL A 347 -29.31 -13.76 12.21
CA VAL A 347 -28.00 -14.15 11.66
C VAL A 347 -27.40 -15.22 12.57
N VAL A 348 -27.02 -16.35 12.01
CA VAL A 348 -26.18 -17.36 12.68
C VAL A 348 -24.78 -17.22 12.11
N THR A 349 -23.77 -16.95 12.93
CA THR A 349 -22.39 -16.76 12.49
C THR A 349 -21.45 -17.77 13.17
N LEU A 350 -20.55 -18.37 12.39
CA LEU A 350 -19.65 -19.44 12.83
C LEU A 350 -18.23 -18.88 12.97
N GLU A 351 -17.65 -19.02 14.16
CA GLU A 351 -16.31 -18.53 14.45
C GLU A 351 -15.45 -19.62 15.09
N ILE A 352 -14.26 -19.87 14.54
CA ILE A 352 -13.37 -20.89 15.07
C ILE A 352 -12.63 -20.43 16.33
N SER A 353 -12.30 -19.14 16.41
CA SER A 353 -11.52 -18.56 17.50
C SER A 353 -12.44 -18.07 18.64
N PRO A 354 -12.36 -18.65 19.86
CA PRO A 354 -13.13 -18.16 20.99
C PRO A 354 -12.86 -16.69 21.32
N GLU A 355 -11.65 -16.21 21.05
CA GLU A 355 -11.27 -14.82 21.25
C GLU A 355 -11.96 -13.89 20.26
N HIS A 356 -11.96 -14.24 18.97
CA HIS A 356 -12.65 -13.46 17.93
C HIS A 356 -14.15 -13.43 18.21
N ALA A 357 -14.73 -14.58 18.55
CA ALA A 357 -16.12 -14.72 18.92
C ALA A 357 -16.51 -13.82 20.12
N ARG A 358 -15.63 -13.71 21.14
CA ARG A 358 -15.83 -12.79 22.25
C ARG A 358 -15.88 -11.33 21.78
N VAL A 359 -14.93 -10.90 20.95
CA VAL A 359 -14.92 -9.51 20.43
C VAL A 359 -16.14 -9.22 19.56
N ALA A 360 -16.54 -10.15 18.70
CA ALA A 360 -17.74 -10.04 17.89
C ALA A 360 -19.00 -9.94 18.76
N THR A 361 -19.11 -10.80 19.78
CA THR A 361 -20.25 -10.80 20.72
C THR A 361 -20.37 -9.44 21.43
N GLU A 362 -19.25 -8.92 21.95
CA GLU A 362 -19.22 -7.59 22.58
C GLU A 362 -19.59 -6.47 21.60
N THR A 363 -19.19 -6.62 20.34
CA THR A 363 -19.56 -5.70 19.26
C THR A 363 -21.06 -5.72 19.00
N PHE A 364 -21.69 -6.90 18.97
CA PHE A 364 -23.13 -7.03 18.76
C PHE A 364 -23.95 -6.46 19.92
N VAL A 365 -23.50 -6.65 21.16
CA VAL A 365 -24.11 -6.05 22.35
C VAL A 365 -24.03 -4.52 22.27
N ARG A 366 -22.85 -3.96 21.94
CA ARG A 366 -22.69 -2.50 21.78
C ARG A 366 -23.57 -1.94 20.66
N ALA A 367 -23.74 -2.69 19.57
CA ALA A 367 -24.58 -2.32 18.45
C ALA A 367 -26.09 -2.55 18.70
N GLY A 368 -26.47 -3.19 19.82
CA GLY A 368 -27.87 -3.48 20.17
C GLY A 368 -28.53 -4.54 19.28
N VAL A 369 -27.74 -5.45 18.70
CA VAL A 369 -28.22 -6.51 17.78
C VAL A 369 -27.94 -7.92 18.29
N ASP A 370 -27.43 -8.06 19.51
CA ASP A 370 -27.16 -9.34 20.17
C ASP A 370 -28.42 -10.24 20.26
N GLY A 371 -29.61 -9.64 20.36
CA GLY A 371 -30.87 -10.38 20.28
C GLY A 371 -31.24 -10.93 18.91
N GLN A 372 -30.48 -10.62 17.85
CA GLN A 372 -30.70 -11.07 16.46
C GLN A 372 -29.52 -11.90 15.89
N VAL A 373 -28.41 -12.01 16.62
CA VAL A 373 -27.19 -12.67 16.16
C VAL A 373 -26.78 -13.80 17.10
N ASP A 374 -26.75 -15.03 16.59
CA ASP A 374 -26.27 -16.21 17.30
C ASP A 374 -24.83 -16.53 16.85
N VAL A 375 -23.87 -16.49 17.79
CA VAL A 375 -22.46 -16.82 17.52
C VAL A 375 -22.17 -18.26 17.96
N LEU A 376 -21.85 -19.13 17.01
CA LEU A 376 -21.49 -20.53 17.27
C LEU A 376 -19.97 -20.70 17.19
N VAL A 377 -19.35 -21.03 18.31
CA VAL A 377 -17.90 -21.19 18.40
C VAL A 377 -17.49 -22.63 18.09
N GLY A 378 -16.65 -22.81 17.07
CA GLY A 378 -16.09 -24.09 16.70
C GLY A 378 -15.72 -24.19 15.21
N PRO A 379 -15.11 -25.31 14.77
CA PRO A 379 -14.78 -25.52 13.37
C PRO A 379 -16.05 -25.52 12.50
N ALA A 380 -16.05 -24.72 11.42
CA ALA A 380 -17.22 -24.54 10.56
C ALA A 380 -17.77 -25.87 10.00
N THR A 381 -16.92 -26.84 9.64
CA THR A 381 -17.39 -28.15 9.18
C THR A 381 -18.20 -28.92 10.23
N GLN A 382 -17.84 -28.80 11.51
CA GLN A 382 -18.54 -29.47 12.61
C GLN A 382 -19.83 -28.75 12.95
N THR A 383 -19.81 -27.42 13.00
CA THR A 383 -21.00 -26.61 13.31
C THR A 383 -22.04 -26.69 12.18
N LEU A 384 -21.63 -26.72 10.90
CA LEU A 384 -22.54 -27.00 9.78
C LEU A 384 -23.19 -28.38 9.89
N ALA A 385 -22.40 -29.42 10.21
CA ALA A 385 -22.93 -30.77 10.40
C ALA A 385 -23.93 -30.84 11.56
N GLN A 386 -23.64 -30.12 12.65
CA GLN A 386 -24.54 -30.01 13.80
C GLN A 386 -25.85 -29.31 13.42
N LEU A 387 -25.79 -28.16 12.72
CA LEU A 387 -26.98 -27.46 12.23
C LEU A 387 -27.85 -28.37 11.34
N ALA A 388 -27.23 -29.18 10.48
CA ALA A 388 -27.93 -30.13 9.63
C ALA A 388 -28.59 -31.25 10.45
N ALA A 389 -27.88 -31.79 11.45
CA ALA A 389 -28.40 -32.82 12.35
C ALA A 389 -29.57 -32.31 13.21
N ASP A 390 -29.51 -31.04 13.63
CA ASP A 390 -30.56 -30.39 14.41
C ASP A 390 -31.81 -30.03 13.58
N GLY A 391 -31.74 -30.17 12.25
CA GLY A 391 -32.86 -29.89 11.36
C GLY A 391 -33.32 -28.44 11.42
N VAL A 392 -32.37 -27.50 11.52
CA VAL A 392 -32.68 -26.08 11.61
C VAL A 392 -33.46 -25.59 10.40
N GLU A 393 -34.28 -24.55 10.60
CA GLU A 393 -34.99 -23.91 9.50
C GLU A 393 -33.97 -23.40 8.45
N PRO A 394 -34.21 -23.66 7.14
CA PRO A 394 -33.28 -23.30 6.08
C PRO A 394 -32.94 -21.80 6.05
N PHE A 395 -31.73 -21.50 5.60
CA PHE A 395 -31.26 -20.13 5.42
C PHE A 395 -31.64 -19.58 4.04
N ASP A 396 -31.88 -18.27 3.99
CA ASP A 396 -32.21 -17.53 2.77
C ASP A 396 -30.97 -17.00 2.07
N LEU A 397 -29.94 -16.66 2.85
CA LEU A 397 -28.64 -16.20 2.39
C LEU A 397 -27.52 -16.81 3.22
N VAL A 398 -26.42 -17.15 2.57
CA VAL A 398 -25.18 -17.59 3.24
C VAL A 398 -24.00 -16.74 2.79
N PHE A 399 -23.20 -16.24 3.72
CA PHE A 399 -21.93 -15.58 3.44
C PHE A 399 -20.77 -16.46 3.92
N VAL A 400 -19.82 -16.76 3.04
CA VAL A 400 -18.67 -17.62 3.34
C VAL A 400 -17.38 -16.80 3.21
N ASP A 401 -16.79 -16.45 4.35
CA ASP A 401 -15.46 -15.86 4.46
C ASP A 401 -14.60 -16.58 5.50
N ALA A 402 -14.34 -17.86 5.22
CA ALA A 402 -13.52 -18.74 6.03
C ALA A 402 -12.25 -19.17 5.28
N ASP A 403 -11.55 -20.18 5.80
CA ASP A 403 -10.37 -20.76 5.13
C ASP A 403 -10.73 -21.30 3.73
N LYS A 404 -9.84 -21.03 2.78
CA LYS A 404 -10.14 -21.26 1.36
C LYS A 404 -9.97 -22.73 0.95
N GLN A 405 -9.19 -23.48 1.74
CA GLN A 405 -8.92 -24.91 1.55
C GLN A 405 -10.19 -25.76 1.66
N SER A 406 -11.13 -25.33 2.51
CA SER A 406 -12.34 -26.08 2.86
C SER A 406 -13.60 -25.62 2.10
N LEU A 407 -13.49 -24.64 1.18
CA LEU A 407 -14.65 -24.05 0.49
C LEU A 407 -15.57 -25.07 -0.18
N ALA A 408 -14.99 -26.09 -0.83
CA ALA A 408 -15.78 -27.14 -1.48
C ALA A 408 -16.65 -27.91 -0.46
N ALA A 409 -16.08 -28.23 0.71
CA ALA A 409 -16.81 -28.91 1.78
C ALA A 409 -17.86 -28.00 2.42
N TYR A 410 -17.56 -26.71 2.59
CA TYR A 410 -18.53 -25.74 3.11
C TYR A 410 -19.75 -25.60 2.20
N VAL A 411 -19.53 -25.43 0.89
CA VAL A 411 -20.63 -25.23 -0.05
C VAL A 411 -21.46 -26.51 -0.24
N ASP A 412 -20.84 -27.68 -0.21
CA ASP A 412 -21.58 -28.95 -0.21
C ASP A 412 -22.49 -29.10 1.02
N ALA A 413 -21.96 -28.82 2.22
CA ALA A 413 -22.74 -28.86 3.45
C ALA A 413 -23.88 -27.81 3.46
N VAL A 414 -23.59 -26.59 2.99
CA VAL A 414 -24.56 -25.50 2.89
C VAL A 414 -25.72 -25.83 1.95
N ALA A 415 -25.51 -26.66 0.92
CA ALA A 415 -26.57 -27.05 -0.01
C ALA A 415 -27.79 -27.71 0.68
N GLY A 416 -27.57 -28.37 1.83
CA GLY A 416 -28.61 -29.00 2.65
C GLY A 416 -29.22 -28.07 3.71
N LEU A 417 -28.64 -26.90 3.93
CA LEU A 417 -29.04 -25.91 4.93
C LEU A 417 -29.76 -24.71 4.33
N VAL A 418 -29.88 -24.62 3.01
CA VAL A 418 -30.49 -23.49 2.31
C VAL A 418 -31.74 -23.92 1.54
N ARG A 419 -32.72 -23.02 1.44
CA ARG A 419 -33.92 -23.25 0.62
C ARG A 419 -33.60 -23.15 -0.87
N PRO A 420 -34.40 -23.76 -1.77
CA PRO A 420 -34.36 -23.44 -3.20
C PRO A 420 -34.52 -21.93 -3.41
N GLY A 421 -33.73 -21.36 -4.34
CA GLY A 421 -33.66 -19.93 -4.61
C GLY A 421 -32.81 -19.11 -3.62
N ALA A 422 -32.28 -19.71 -2.55
CA ALA A 422 -31.36 -19.02 -1.64
C ALA A 422 -30.04 -18.61 -2.34
N LEU A 423 -29.40 -17.57 -1.82
CA LEU A 423 -28.14 -17.04 -2.35
C LEU A 423 -26.97 -17.38 -1.41
N VAL A 424 -25.92 -17.98 -1.95
CA VAL A 424 -24.64 -18.18 -1.26
C VAL A 424 -23.61 -17.24 -1.89
N VAL A 425 -22.95 -16.45 -1.06
CA VAL A 425 -21.89 -15.51 -1.43
C VAL A 425 -20.58 -15.99 -0.81
N VAL A 426 -19.56 -16.26 -1.64
CA VAL A 426 -18.25 -16.74 -1.17
C VAL A 426 -17.19 -15.69 -1.48
N ASP A 427 -16.46 -15.25 -0.46
CA ASP A 427 -15.45 -14.20 -0.59
C ASP A 427 -14.05 -14.75 -0.92
N ASN A 428 -13.28 -13.91 -1.60
CA ASN A 428 -11.88 -14.07 -1.98
C ASN A 428 -11.63 -15.25 -2.94
N VAL A 429 -12.46 -15.40 -3.97
CA VAL A 429 -12.39 -16.52 -4.92
C VAL A 429 -11.53 -16.24 -6.16
N VAL A 430 -10.99 -15.03 -6.31
CA VAL A 430 -10.18 -14.65 -7.48
C VAL A 430 -8.69 -14.64 -7.14
N ARG A 431 -8.33 -14.33 -5.89
CA ARG A 431 -6.97 -14.48 -5.35
C ARG A 431 -5.90 -13.76 -6.18
N GLY A 432 -6.15 -12.50 -6.56
CA GLY A 432 -5.23 -11.75 -7.42
C GLY A 432 -5.03 -12.35 -8.82
N GLY A 433 -5.96 -13.18 -9.28
CA GLY A 433 -5.87 -13.92 -10.54
C GLY A 433 -5.09 -15.23 -10.45
N ALA A 434 -4.52 -15.59 -9.29
CA ALA A 434 -3.69 -16.78 -9.13
C ALA A 434 -4.43 -18.10 -9.46
N VAL A 435 -5.76 -18.10 -9.41
CA VAL A 435 -6.59 -19.27 -9.73
C VAL A 435 -6.42 -19.78 -11.15
N VAL A 436 -5.87 -18.99 -12.09
CA VAL A 436 -5.61 -19.47 -13.47
C VAL A 436 -4.42 -20.42 -13.56
N ASP A 437 -3.51 -20.41 -12.58
CA ASP A 437 -2.37 -21.31 -12.53
C ASP A 437 -2.76 -22.63 -11.85
N ALA A 438 -2.82 -23.70 -12.66
CA ALA A 438 -3.17 -25.04 -12.17
C ALA A 438 -2.15 -25.61 -11.19
N HIS A 439 -0.88 -25.19 -11.24
CA HIS A 439 0.19 -25.71 -10.39
C HIS A 439 0.63 -24.71 -9.32
N HIS A 440 -0.20 -23.72 -9.02
CA HIS A 440 0.10 -22.71 -8.02
C HIS A 440 0.40 -23.36 -6.65
N PRO A 441 1.49 -23.00 -5.95
CA PRO A 441 1.95 -23.71 -4.75
C PRO A 441 1.14 -23.42 -3.48
N ASP A 442 0.30 -22.38 -3.48
CA ASP A 442 -0.53 -22.01 -2.33
C ASP A 442 -1.82 -22.87 -2.26
N GLU A 443 -1.96 -23.66 -1.18
CA GLU A 443 -3.15 -24.49 -0.93
C GLU A 443 -4.46 -23.69 -0.86
N ARG A 444 -4.42 -22.40 -0.52
CA ARG A 444 -5.61 -21.54 -0.54
C ARG A 444 -6.12 -21.34 -1.97
N VAL A 445 -5.20 -21.17 -2.93
CA VAL A 445 -5.53 -21.05 -4.36
C VAL A 445 -6.06 -22.40 -4.87
N GLN A 446 -5.41 -23.50 -4.51
CA GLN A 446 -5.87 -24.85 -4.89
C GLN A 446 -7.24 -25.19 -4.29
N GLY A 447 -7.51 -24.76 -3.05
CA GLY A 447 -8.82 -24.87 -2.40
C GLY A 447 -9.94 -24.19 -3.20
N VAL A 448 -9.71 -22.94 -3.64
CA VAL A 448 -10.64 -22.20 -4.50
C VAL A 448 -10.85 -22.92 -5.84
N ARG A 449 -9.79 -23.41 -6.47
CA ARG A 449 -9.89 -24.16 -7.73
C ARG A 449 -10.78 -25.40 -7.59
N ARG A 450 -10.54 -26.22 -6.56
CA ARG A 450 -11.38 -27.40 -6.24
C ARG A 450 -12.83 -27.03 -6.00
N PHE A 451 -13.08 -25.92 -5.31
CA PHE A 451 -14.42 -25.38 -5.10
C PHE A 451 -15.11 -25.02 -6.42
N VAL A 452 -14.46 -24.25 -7.30
CA VAL A 452 -15.05 -23.86 -8.59
C VAL A 452 -15.32 -25.08 -9.48
N GLU A 453 -14.40 -26.04 -9.52
CA GLU A 453 -14.55 -27.30 -10.26
C GLU A 453 -15.74 -28.12 -9.74
N SER A 454 -15.91 -28.18 -8.41
CA SER A 454 -17.04 -28.87 -7.77
C SER A 454 -18.38 -28.21 -8.11
N VAL A 455 -18.47 -26.88 -8.01
CA VAL A 455 -19.72 -26.13 -8.30
C VAL A 455 -20.10 -26.24 -9.77
N ALA A 456 -19.13 -26.19 -10.68
CA ALA A 456 -19.37 -26.31 -12.12
C ALA A 456 -20.00 -27.66 -12.54
N GLN A 457 -19.84 -28.70 -11.72
CA GLN A 457 -20.37 -30.05 -11.96
C GLN A 457 -21.63 -30.36 -11.13
N ASP A 458 -22.05 -29.44 -10.26
CA ASP A 458 -23.13 -29.65 -9.31
C ASP A 458 -24.41 -28.93 -9.75
N ALA A 459 -25.37 -29.69 -10.26
CA ALA A 459 -26.66 -29.18 -10.74
C ALA A 459 -27.52 -28.51 -9.65
N ARG A 460 -27.13 -28.59 -8.37
CA ARG A 460 -27.80 -27.84 -7.29
C ARG A 460 -27.58 -26.33 -7.39
N TRP A 461 -26.56 -25.88 -8.13
CA TRP A 461 -26.13 -24.48 -8.17
C TRP A 461 -26.25 -23.88 -9.56
N ASP A 462 -26.78 -22.65 -9.61
CA ASP A 462 -26.62 -21.72 -10.73
C ASP A 462 -25.68 -20.60 -10.25
N ALA A 463 -24.53 -20.42 -10.89
CA ALA A 463 -23.41 -19.69 -10.28
C ALA A 463 -22.62 -18.81 -11.24
N THR A 464 -22.04 -17.74 -10.69
CA THR A 464 -21.07 -16.88 -11.37
C THR A 464 -20.00 -16.38 -10.40
N VAL A 465 -18.88 -15.91 -10.94
CA VAL A 465 -17.83 -15.21 -10.18
C VAL A 465 -17.73 -13.78 -10.71
N LEU A 466 -17.88 -12.81 -9.82
CA LEU A 466 -17.64 -11.40 -10.11
C LEU A 466 -16.29 -11.00 -9.54
N GLN A 467 -15.36 -10.67 -10.42
CA GLN A 467 -14.08 -10.09 -10.02
C GLN A 467 -14.28 -8.66 -9.54
N THR A 468 -13.62 -8.31 -8.45
CA THR A 468 -13.65 -6.99 -7.85
C THR A 468 -12.25 -6.45 -7.73
N VAL A 469 -12.16 -5.13 -7.87
CA VAL A 469 -10.95 -4.39 -7.66
C VAL A 469 -11.28 -3.21 -6.77
N GLY A 470 -10.59 -3.06 -5.65
CA GLY A 470 -10.98 -2.11 -4.60
C GLY A 470 -9.87 -1.79 -3.62
N SER A 471 -10.25 -1.12 -2.53
CA SER A 471 -9.44 -0.87 -1.33
C SER A 471 -8.84 -2.14 -0.71
N LYS A 472 -9.45 -3.31 -0.98
CA LYS A 472 -8.99 -4.64 -0.55
C LYS A 472 -8.17 -5.38 -1.62
N GLY A 473 -7.78 -4.69 -2.71
CA GLY A 473 -6.96 -5.25 -3.79
C GLY A 473 -7.80 -5.87 -4.92
N TYR A 474 -7.16 -6.76 -5.69
CA TYR A 474 -7.79 -7.52 -6.78
C TYR A 474 -8.24 -8.88 -6.25
N ASP A 475 -9.54 -9.05 -6.09
CA ASP A 475 -10.15 -10.33 -5.71
C ASP A 475 -11.55 -10.48 -6.33
N GLY A 476 -12.51 -11.11 -5.65
CA GLY A 476 -13.89 -11.23 -6.12
C GLY A 476 -14.75 -12.15 -5.28
N PHE A 477 -16.04 -12.16 -5.62
CA PHE A 477 -17.07 -12.99 -4.97
C PHE A 477 -17.59 -14.05 -5.93
N ALA A 478 -17.81 -15.27 -5.44
CA ALA A 478 -18.70 -16.21 -6.10
C ALA A 478 -20.13 -15.98 -5.61
N LEU A 479 -21.08 -15.94 -6.53
CA LEU A 479 -22.52 -15.88 -6.26
C LEU A 479 -23.15 -17.17 -6.76
N LEU A 480 -23.75 -17.94 -5.85
CA LEU A 480 -24.39 -19.21 -6.15
C LEU A 480 -25.86 -19.12 -5.74
N ARG A 481 -26.76 -19.26 -6.69
CA ARG A 481 -28.19 -19.43 -6.43
C ARG A 481 -28.48 -20.93 -6.32
N ARG A 482 -29.15 -21.34 -5.25
CA ARG A 482 -29.67 -22.70 -5.13
C ARG A 482 -30.76 -22.91 -6.20
N ALA A 483 -30.56 -23.84 -7.12
CA ALA A 483 -31.52 -24.14 -8.17
C ALA A 483 -32.89 -24.53 -7.59
N ASP A 484 -33.95 -24.11 -8.27
CA ASP A 484 -35.31 -24.58 -7.98
C ASP A 484 -35.36 -26.08 -8.31
N ALA A 485 -35.86 -26.89 -7.37
CA ALA A 485 -35.88 -28.35 -7.49
C ALA A 485 -36.77 -28.85 -8.64
#